data_AF-A0A383BXY6-F1
#
_entry.id   AF-A0A383BXY6-F1
#
_cell.length_a   1.000
_cell.length_b   1.000
_cell.length_c   1.000
_cell.angle_alpha   90.00
_cell.angle_beta   90.00
_cell.angle_gamma   90.00
#
_symmetry.space_group_name_H-M   'P 1'
#
loop_
_entity.id
_entity.type
_entity.pdbx_description
1 polymer ?
#
loop_
_entity_poly.entity_id
_entity_poly.type
_entity_poly.pdbx_seq_one_letter_code
_entity_poly.pdbx_strand_id
1 'polypeptide(L)'
;QKAYPRATGSAAPGGADYAYETLQTLTSVSATTITMNVGISSNTSAHTFVSASAGAITSSNIHTFISATSNCITFAKRFTELSDAPSSFSGYGDYYLKVNTGGTALELVTKPGGATNLSGLSDITTLGNYYNTSNAVYTPATGVIVLTIGQHNLQVGHNVKIASNSLTFTCAMDSHATEHTYPRSSGSAFAGGEDPAFTSPSTITAITADSITVNVGISSNTTTHTFIRSTENNISVVDQSYST
;
A
#
# COMPACT_ATOMS: atom_id res chain seq x y z
N GLN A 1 -10.46 -71.68 12.65
CA GLN A 1 -10.67 -70.39 11.95
C GLN A 1 -10.14 -70.54 10.53
N LYS A 2 -10.84 -70.04 9.51
CA LYS A 2 -10.30 -69.95 8.14
C LYS A 2 -10.07 -68.46 7.83
N ALA A 3 -8.87 -68.12 7.38
CA ALA A 3 -8.54 -66.75 6.98
C ALA A 3 -9.26 -66.37 5.69
N TYR A 4 -9.49 -65.07 5.48
CA TYR A 4 -10.04 -64.51 4.25
C TYR A 4 -9.44 -63.10 4.02
N PRO A 5 -9.13 -62.70 2.78
CA PRO A 5 -9.13 -63.52 1.57
C PRO A 5 -7.90 -64.45 1.49
N ARG A 6 -8.03 -65.57 0.79
CA ARG A 6 -6.99 -66.60 0.62
C ARG A 6 -6.42 -66.58 -0.80
N ALA A 7 -5.13 -66.82 -0.93
CA ALA A 7 -4.46 -66.98 -2.23
C ALA A 7 -4.86 -68.28 -2.95
N THR A 8 -5.26 -69.32 -2.21
CA THR A 8 -5.62 -70.65 -2.76
C THR A 8 -6.72 -71.33 -1.93
N GLY A 9 -7.35 -72.38 -2.48
CA GLY A 9 -8.34 -73.21 -1.80
C GLY A 9 -9.74 -72.59 -1.66
N SER A 10 -10.03 -71.56 -2.46
CA SER A 10 -11.40 -71.07 -2.71
C SER A 10 -12.09 -71.92 -3.78
N ALA A 11 -13.41 -71.75 -3.91
CA ALA A 11 -14.19 -72.30 -5.01
C ALA A 11 -14.27 -71.36 -6.24
N ALA A 12 -13.57 -70.21 -6.19
CA ALA A 12 -13.54 -69.27 -7.29
C ALA A 12 -12.62 -69.78 -8.43
N PRO A 13 -12.81 -69.29 -9.67
CA PRO A 13 -11.90 -69.58 -10.77
C PRO A 13 -10.45 -69.23 -10.39
N GLY A 14 -9.53 -70.18 -10.51
CA GLY A 14 -8.11 -69.99 -10.14
C GLY A 14 -7.78 -70.24 -8.67
N GLY A 15 -8.77 -70.55 -7.81
CA GLY A 15 -8.55 -71.00 -6.44
C GLY A 15 -8.25 -69.91 -5.41
N ALA A 16 -8.00 -68.66 -5.81
CA ALA A 16 -7.91 -67.52 -4.90
C ALA A 16 -9.31 -67.00 -4.53
N ASP A 17 -9.51 -66.44 -3.34
CA ASP A 17 -10.78 -65.75 -3.02
C ASP A 17 -10.91 -64.49 -3.90
N TYR A 18 -12.14 -64.09 -4.27
CA TYR A 18 -12.37 -62.98 -5.20
C TYR A 18 -11.78 -61.64 -4.76
N ALA A 19 -11.59 -61.45 -3.44
CA ALA A 19 -10.98 -60.25 -2.87
C ALA A 19 -9.45 -60.36 -2.63
N TYR A 20 -8.81 -61.46 -3.02
CA TYR A 20 -7.36 -61.61 -2.87
C TYR A 20 -6.61 -60.73 -3.88
N GLU A 21 -5.86 -59.73 -3.37
CA GLU A 21 -5.03 -58.79 -4.17
C GLU A 21 -5.77 -58.02 -5.28
N THR A 22 -7.09 -57.89 -5.16
CA THR A 22 -7.94 -57.18 -6.10
C THR A 22 -8.62 -55.99 -5.42
N LEU A 23 -8.72 -54.86 -6.14
CA LEU A 23 -9.49 -53.72 -5.66
C LEU A 23 -10.97 -54.08 -5.62
N GLN A 24 -11.62 -53.77 -4.49
CA GLN A 24 -13.03 -54.05 -4.28
C GLN A 24 -13.83 -52.75 -4.32
N THR A 25 -14.88 -52.73 -5.14
CA THR A 25 -15.79 -51.60 -5.21
C THR A 25 -16.75 -51.62 -4.03
N LEU A 26 -16.85 -50.50 -3.33
CA LEU A 26 -17.82 -50.34 -2.24
C LEU A 26 -19.21 -50.09 -2.82
N THR A 27 -20.20 -50.86 -2.36
CA THR A 27 -21.61 -50.72 -2.76
C THR A 27 -22.37 -49.76 -1.86
N SER A 28 -21.92 -49.57 -0.62
CA SER A 28 -22.43 -48.55 0.29
C SER A 28 -21.42 -48.21 1.38
N VAL A 29 -21.49 -46.98 1.88
CA VAL A 29 -20.61 -46.47 2.94
C VAL A 29 -21.46 -45.69 3.94
N SER A 30 -21.24 -45.97 5.23
CA SER A 30 -21.73 -45.16 6.35
C SER A 30 -20.54 -44.63 7.16
N ALA A 31 -20.84 -43.90 8.24
CA ALA A 31 -19.81 -43.40 9.15
C ALA A 31 -18.95 -44.54 9.78
N THR A 32 -19.50 -45.74 9.94
CA THR A 32 -18.84 -46.85 10.65
C THR A 32 -18.80 -48.17 9.89
N THR A 33 -19.45 -48.23 8.72
CA THR A 33 -19.56 -49.47 7.94
C THR A 33 -19.31 -49.23 6.47
N ILE A 34 -18.64 -50.19 5.84
CA ILE A 34 -18.56 -50.31 4.39
C ILE A 34 -19.21 -51.61 3.97
N THR A 35 -19.81 -51.62 2.79
CA THR A 35 -20.39 -52.82 2.19
C THR A 35 -19.79 -53.01 0.82
N MET A 36 -19.47 -54.25 0.50
CA MET A 36 -18.85 -54.66 -0.75
C MET A 36 -19.23 -56.11 -1.02
N ASN A 37 -19.32 -56.46 -2.30
CA ASN A 37 -19.51 -57.84 -2.70
C ASN A 37 -18.15 -58.53 -2.76
N VAL A 38 -17.97 -59.58 -1.97
CA VAL A 38 -16.73 -60.39 -1.93
C VAL A 38 -16.86 -61.71 -2.69
N GLY A 39 -17.91 -61.85 -3.49
CA GLY A 39 -18.23 -63.03 -4.29
C GLY A 39 -19.03 -64.10 -3.55
N ILE A 40 -19.41 -65.15 -4.29
CA ILE A 40 -20.18 -66.29 -3.75
C ILE A 40 -19.25 -67.40 -3.23
N SER A 41 -19.65 -68.04 -2.14
CA SER A 41 -18.99 -69.21 -1.55
C SER A 41 -19.88 -70.44 -1.72
N SER A 42 -19.28 -71.59 -2.06
CA SER A 42 -19.99 -72.88 -2.07
C SER A 42 -20.33 -73.38 -0.67
N ASN A 43 -19.64 -72.87 0.36
CA ASN A 43 -20.04 -73.07 1.75
C ASN A 43 -21.02 -71.98 2.17
N THR A 44 -22.25 -72.38 2.47
CA THR A 44 -23.35 -71.50 2.90
C THR A 44 -23.63 -71.57 4.41
N SER A 45 -22.79 -72.25 5.19
CA SER A 45 -22.89 -72.25 6.66
C SER A 45 -22.75 -70.83 7.21
N ALA A 46 -23.37 -70.53 8.35
CA ALA A 46 -23.20 -69.23 9.00
C ALA A 46 -21.72 -68.95 9.32
N HIS A 47 -21.27 -67.74 8.99
CA HIS A 47 -19.92 -67.27 9.29
C HIS A 47 -19.97 -66.26 10.44
N THR A 48 -19.21 -66.51 11.51
CA THR A 48 -19.03 -65.57 12.63
C THR A 48 -17.68 -64.88 12.48
N PHE A 49 -17.66 -63.56 12.57
CA PHE A 49 -16.42 -62.80 12.63
C PHE A 49 -15.67 -63.15 13.93
N VAL A 50 -14.35 -63.35 13.82
CA VAL A 50 -13.50 -63.71 14.97
C VAL A 50 -12.46 -62.63 15.23
N SER A 51 -11.67 -62.28 14.22
CA SER A 51 -10.62 -61.27 14.31
C SER A 51 -10.24 -60.77 12.91
N ALA A 52 -9.58 -59.61 12.88
CA ALA A 52 -8.92 -59.07 11.70
C ALA A 52 -7.52 -58.58 12.08
N SER A 53 -6.58 -58.65 11.14
CA SER A 53 -5.27 -58.01 11.29
C SER A 53 -5.43 -56.50 11.32
N ALA A 54 -4.62 -55.81 12.12
CA ALA A 54 -4.56 -54.35 12.08
C ALA A 54 -4.20 -53.89 10.66
N GLY A 55 -4.96 -52.93 10.11
CA GLY A 55 -4.73 -52.43 8.75
C GLY A 55 -5.14 -53.39 7.61
N ALA A 56 -5.96 -54.42 7.88
CA ALA A 56 -6.42 -55.37 6.85
C ALA A 56 -7.22 -54.74 5.70
N ILE A 57 -7.63 -53.48 5.82
CA ILE A 57 -8.26 -52.70 4.76
C ILE A 57 -7.34 -51.52 4.46
N THR A 58 -6.83 -51.47 3.23
CA THR A 58 -6.03 -50.36 2.73
C THR A 58 -6.82 -49.64 1.63
N SER A 59 -6.74 -48.31 1.61
CA SER A 59 -7.28 -47.51 0.51
C SER A 59 -6.15 -47.20 -0.46
N SER A 60 -6.37 -47.38 -1.77
CA SER A 60 -5.37 -47.15 -2.81
C SER A 60 -5.38 -45.70 -3.33
N ASN A 61 -5.73 -44.74 -2.47
CA ASN A 61 -6.14 -43.43 -2.94
C ASN A 61 -4.97 -42.51 -3.29
N ILE A 62 -4.61 -42.50 -4.57
CA ILE A 62 -4.37 -41.23 -5.27
C ILE A 62 -5.76 -40.62 -5.51
N HIS A 63 -6.16 -39.64 -4.70
CA HIS A 63 -7.37 -38.87 -4.95
C HIS A 63 -7.11 -37.87 -6.08
N THR A 64 -7.67 -38.13 -7.27
CA THR A 64 -7.70 -37.12 -8.33
C THR A 64 -8.89 -36.20 -8.06
N PHE A 65 -8.66 -34.89 -7.99
CA PHE A 65 -9.74 -33.92 -7.93
C PHE A 65 -10.59 -34.03 -9.22
N ILE A 66 -11.87 -34.39 -9.09
CA ILE A 66 -12.77 -34.65 -10.24
C ILE A 66 -13.48 -33.37 -10.67
N SER A 67 -14.13 -32.68 -9.74
CA SER A 67 -14.81 -31.41 -10.00
C SER A 67 -15.21 -30.75 -8.69
N ALA A 68 -15.55 -29.47 -8.77
CA ALA A 68 -16.19 -28.73 -7.69
C ALA A 68 -17.21 -27.77 -8.32
N THR A 69 -18.29 -27.47 -7.61
CA THR A 69 -19.30 -26.49 -8.07
C THR A 69 -18.63 -25.14 -8.31
N SER A 70 -19.10 -24.38 -9.30
CA SER A 70 -18.54 -23.05 -9.58
C SER A 70 -18.55 -22.21 -8.29
N ASN A 71 -17.41 -21.63 -7.93
CA ASN A 71 -17.21 -20.83 -6.71
C ASN A 71 -17.32 -21.57 -5.36
N CYS A 72 -17.20 -22.90 -5.28
CA CYS A 72 -17.14 -23.57 -3.97
C CYS A 72 -15.72 -23.69 -3.38
N ILE A 73 -14.71 -23.27 -4.14
CA ILE A 73 -13.34 -23.05 -3.64
C ILE A 73 -13.09 -21.55 -3.73
N THR A 74 -13.35 -20.83 -2.64
CA THR A 74 -13.12 -19.39 -2.55
C THR A 74 -12.05 -19.09 -1.51
N PHE A 75 -10.96 -18.44 -1.92
CA PHE A 75 -10.09 -17.70 -1.01
C PHE A 75 -10.64 -16.28 -0.89
N ALA A 76 -11.62 -16.08 0.00
CA ALA A 76 -12.09 -14.75 0.35
C ALA A 76 -11.46 -14.32 1.68
N LYS A 77 -10.14 -14.22 1.75
CA LYS A 77 -9.52 -13.52 2.88
C LYS A 77 -9.52 -12.04 2.57
N ARG A 78 -10.46 -11.30 3.15
CA ARG A 78 -10.36 -9.84 3.26
C ARG A 78 -9.16 -9.53 4.15
N PHE A 79 -8.51 -8.38 3.98
CA PHE A 79 -7.35 -7.99 4.80
C PHE A 79 -7.65 -8.05 6.32
N THR A 80 -8.92 -7.84 6.70
CA THR A 80 -9.44 -7.92 8.07
C THR A 80 -9.58 -9.34 8.65
N GLU A 81 -9.38 -10.38 7.83
CA GLU A 81 -9.53 -11.80 8.20
C GLU A 81 -8.17 -12.54 8.26
N LEU A 82 -7.08 -11.78 8.12
CA LEU A 82 -5.74 -12.25 8.47
C LEU A 82 -5.62 -12.23 10.00
N SER A 83 -5.13 -13.31 10.60
CA SER A 83 -5.07 -13.46 12.07
C SER A 83 -4.15 -12.46 12.76
N ASP A 84 -3.24 -11.87 11.99
CA ASP A 84 -2.25 -10.86 12.35
C ASP A 84 -2.66 -9.46 11.92
N ALA A 85 -3.79 -9.29 11.21
CA ALA A 85 -4.32 -7.97 10.88
C ALA A 85 -5.38 -7.54 11.90
N PRO A 86 -5.20 -6.41 12.59
CA PRO A 86 -6.21 -5.88 13.48
C PRO A 86 -7.48 -5.51 12.71
N SER A 87 -8.65 -5.78 13.28
CA SER A 87 -9.96 -5.56 12.65
C SER A 87 -10.34 -4.09 12.47
N SER A 88 -9.56 -3.16 13.04
CA SER A 88 -9.67 -1.71 12.83
C SER A 88 -8.34 -1.01 13.14
N PHE A 89 -8.12 0.17 12.53
CA PHE A 89 -6.87 0.94 12.62
C PHE A 89 -7.12 2.35 13.21
N SER A 90 -7.77 2.43 14.37
CA SER A 90 -7.95 3.69 15.10
C SER A 90 -7.09 3.70 16.37
N GLY A 91 -6.25 4.72 16.53
CA GLY A 91 -5.61 5.03 17.82
C GLY A 91 -4.20 4.48 18.08
N TYR A 92 -3.51 3.90 17.08
CA TYR A 92 -2.15 3.36 17.25
C TYR A 92 -1.13 4.15 16.40
N GLY A 93 -0.49 5.16 17.01
CA GLY A 93 0.54 6.00 16.37
C GLY A 93 1.92 5.34 16.19
N ASP A 94 2.06 4.05 16.52
CA ASP A 94 3.36 3.38 16.68
C ASP A 94 3.55 2.16 15.76
N TYR A 95 2.83 2.06 14.65
CA TYR A 95 3.03 1.00 13.65
C TYR A 95 3.35 1.59 12.27
N TYR A 96 4.23 0.91 11.52
CA TYR A 96 4.49 1.20 10.11
C TYR A 96 4.46 -0.10 9.30
N LEU A 97 4.19 0.00 8.00
CA LEU A 97 4.29 -1.13 7.07
C LEU A 97 5.73 -1.19 6.54
N LYS A 98 6.37 -2.36 6.63
CA LYS A 98 7.62 -2.68 5.92
C LYS A 98 7.39 -3.82 4.94
N VAL A 99 8.26 -3.99 3.96
CA VAL A 99 8.34 -5.27 3.23
C VAL A 99 8.97 -6.31 4.16
N ASN A 100 8.42 -7.51 4.23
CA ASN A 100 8.98 -8.59 5.04
C ASN A 100 10.38 -8.97 4.54
N THR A 101 11.17 -9.66 5.37
CA THR A 101 12.55 -10.09 5.03
C THR A 101 12.61 -10.92 3.72
N GLY A 102 11.51 -11.56 3.33
CA GLY A 102 11.39 -12.34 2.11
C GLY A 102 11.02 -11.58 0.84
N GLY A 103 10.66 -10.29 0.91
CA GLY A 103 10.22 -9.52 -0.26
C GLY A 103 8.84 -9.93 -0.81
N THR A 104 8.10 -10.77 -0.10
CA THR A 104 6.87 -11.41 -0.58
C THR A 104 5.59 -10.80 -0.01
N ALA A 105 5.71 -9.97 1.03
CA ALA A 105 4.56 -9.39 1.71
C ALA A 105 4.90 -8.05 2.37
N LEU A 106 3.85 -7.29 2.69
CA LEU A 106 3.92 -6.16 3.60
C LEU A 106 3.62 -6.65 5.03
N GLU A 107 4.43 -6.24 6.00
CA GLU A 107 4.36 -6.59 7.41
C GLU A 107 4.11 -5.32 8.23
N LEU A 108 3.11 -5.35 9.11
CA LEU A 108 2.88 -4.31 10.11
C LEU A 108 3.85 -4.49 11.28
N VAL A 109 4.65 -3.47 11.57
CA VAL A 109 5.72 -3.55 12.56
C VAL A 109 5.62 -2.43 13.56
N THR A 110 5.82 -2.77 14.83
CA THR A 110 5.94 -1.77 15.90
C THR A 110 7.17 -0.92 15.67
N LYS A 111 6.97 0.39 15.63
CA LYS A 111 8.01 1.40 15.48
C LYS A 111 9.05 1.28 16.60
N PRO A 112 10.33 1.03 16.28
CA PRO A 112 11.39 1.33 17.22
C PRO A 112 11.37 2.84 17.45
N GLY A 113 11.30 3.29 18.70
CA GLY A 113 11.09 4.71 19.04
C GLY A 113 11.98 5.66 18.25
N GLY A 114 11.39 6.50 17.40
CA GLY A 114 12.07 7.44 16.51
C GLY A 114 11.28 7.70 15.22
N ALA A 115 11.24 8.93 14.72
CA ALA A 115 10.47 9.28 13.52
C ALA A 115 10.88 8.41 12.31
N THR A 116 9.90 7.74 11.70
CA THR A 116 10.10 7.03 10.43
C THR A 116 10.16 8.07 9.31
N ASN A 117 11.35 8.32 8.76
CA ASN A 117 11.48 9.10 7.54
C ASN A 117 10.98 8.27 6.36
N LEU A 118 9.95 8.76 5.64
CA LEU A 118 9.43 8.16 4.40
C LEU A 118 10.30 8.50 3.17
N SER A 119 11.56 8.86 3.37
CA SER A 119 12.48 9.38 2.34
C SER A 119 12.87 8.38 1.23
N GLY A 120 12.29 7.18 1.22
CA GLY A 120 12.53 6.13 0.23
C GLY A 120 11.30 5.70 -0.58
N LEU A 121 10.14 6.33 -0.39
CA LEU A 121 8.93 6.07 -1.18
C LEU A 121 8.78 7.14 -2.26
N SER A 122 9.48 6.99 -3.39
CA SER A 122 9.45 7.96 -4.50
C SER A 122 8.10 8.03 -5.23
N ASP A 123 7.22 7.05 -4.99
CA ASP A 123 5.88 6.88 -5.56
C ASP A 123 4.77 7.38 -4.62
N ILE A 124 5.07 7.63 -3.35
CA ILE A 124 4.16 8.36 -2.47
C ILE A 124 4.32 9.83 -2.80
N THR A 125 3.25 10.44 -3.34
CA THR A 125 3.27 11.89 -3.52
C THR A 125 3.06 12.52 -2.17
N THR A 126 4.13 13.05 -1.58
CA THR A 126 4.11 13.69 -0.26
C THR A 126 2.97 14.71 -0.21
N LEU A 127 2.15 14.65 0.84
CA LEU A 127 1.07 15.62 1.08
C LEU A 127 1.65 17.04 1.14
N GLY A 128 1.47 17.75 0.02
CA GLY A 128 1.95 19.11 -0.24
C GLY A 128 3.26 19.14 -1.02
N ASN A 129 3.19 19.56 -2.28
CA ASN A 129 4.38 19.96 -3.04
C ASN A 129 4.88 21.28 -2.46
N TYR A 130 5.67 21.18 -1.38
CA TYR A 130 6.34 22.30 -0.77
C TYR A 130 7.74 22.47 -1.35
N TYR A 131 8.16 23.72 -1.53
CA TYR A 131 9.52 24.06 -1.95
C TYR A 131 10.14 25.11 -1.04
N ASN A 132 11.47 25.13 -1.00
CA ASN A 132 12.28 26.10 -0.27
C ASN A 132 12.88 27.11 -1.23
N THR A 133 12.77 28.40 -0.93
CA THR A 133 13.41 29.45 -1.72
C THR A 133 14.85 29.65 -1.28
N SER A 134 15.82 29.25 -2.10
CA SER A 134 17.25 29.49 -1.82
C SER A 134 17.72 30.88 -2.24
N ASN A 135 17.01 31.51 -3.19
CA ASN A 135 17.26 32.87 -3.63
C ASN A 135 15.98 33.51 -4.19
N ALA A 136 15.85 34.82 -4.06
CA ALA A 136 14.74 35.57 -4.63
C ALA A 136 15.23 36.89 -5.25
N VAL A 137 14.87 37.13 -6.52
CA VAL A 137 15.15 38.38 -7.22
C VAL A 137 13.84 39.09 -7.49
N TYR A 138 13.57 40.15 -6.74
CA TYR A 138 12.37 40.96 -6.88
C TYR A 138 12.65 42.24 -7.68
N THR A 139 11.79 42.54 -8.66
CA THR A 139 11.82 43.79 -9.43
C THR A 139 10.66 44.68 -9.00
N PRO A 140 10.88 45.67 -8.12
CA PRO A 140 9.81 46.47 -7.51
C PRO A 140 8.89 47.16 -8.51
N ALA A 141 9.44 47.69 -9.61
CA ALA A 141 8.71 48.48 -10.60
C ALA A 141 7.71 47.65 -11.42
N THR A 142 7.93 46.34 -11.56
CA THR A 142 7.06 45.43 -12.33
C THR A 142 6.26 44.49 -11.45
N GLY A 143 6.67 44.33 -10.18
CA GLY A 143 6.10 43.36 -9.25
C GLY A 143 6.51 41.91 -9.53
N VAL A 144 7.43 41.69 -10.46
CA VAL A 144 7.92 40.35 -10.81
C VAL A 144 8.94 39.89 -9.78
N ILE A 145 8.78 38.65 -9.31
CA ILE A 145 9.78 37.96 -8.49
C ILE A 145 10.17 36.64 -9.14
N VAL A 146 11.47 36.37 -9.17
CA VAL A 146 12.04 35.08 -9.56
C VAL A 146 12.51 34.38 -8.31
N LEU A 147 11.99 33.17 -8.05
CA LEU A 147 12.30 32.37 -6.88
C LEU A 147 13.10 31.14 -7.32
N THR A 148 14.33 31.00 -6.83
CA THR A 148 15.10 29.77 -6.98
C THR A 148 14.62 28.77 -5.96
N ILE A 149 14.04 27.65 -6.40
CA ILE A 149 13.39 26.65 -5.55
C ILE A 149 14.00 25.25 -5.65
N GLY A 150 15.11 25.13 -6.39
CA GLY A 150 15.71 23.85 -6.74
C GLY A 150 14.96 23.14 -7.86
N GLN A 151 15.37 21.91 -8.18
CA GLN A 151 14.71 21.13 -9.23
C GLN A 151 13.22 20.93 -8.92
N HIS A 152 12.39 21.15 -9.93
CA HIS A 152 10.94 21.05 -9.80
C HIS A 152 10.29 20.51 -11.08
N ASN A 153 9.06 20.01 -10.94
CA ASN A 153 8.18 19.61 -12.04
C ASN A 153 7.04 20.62 -12.28
N LEU A 154 7.15 21.84 -11.72
CA LEU A 154 6.17 22.91 -11.92
C LEU A 154 6.14 23.41 -13.36
N GLN A 155 4.97 23.85 -13.80
CA GLN A 155 4.71 24.33 -15.15
C GLN A 155 4.14 25.75 -15.10
N VAL A 156 4.32 26.50 -16.19
CA VAL A 156 3.63 27.79 -16.41
C VAL A 156 2.12 27.55 -16.33
N GLY A 157 1.42 28.43 -15.61
CA GLY A 157 -0.02 28.31 -15.35
C GLY A 157 -0.37 27.66 -14.01
N HIS A 158 0.53 26.91 -13.36
CA HIS A 158 0.28 26.43 -12.00
C HIS A 158 0.18 27.59 -11.01
N ASN A 159 -0.69 27.43 -10.01
CA ASN A 159 -0.82 28.37 -8.91
C ASN A 159 0.02 27.93 -7.71
N VAL A 160 0.78 28.88 -7.16
CA VAL A 160 1.56 28.68 -5.93
C VAL A 160 1.15 29.69 -4.87
N LYS A 161 1.26 29.31 -3.60
CA LYS A 161 1.14 30.21 -2.46
C LYS A 161 2.49 30.39 -1.81
N ILE A 162 2.82 31.63 -1.49
CA ILE A 162 4.00 31.96 -0.70
C ILE A 162 3.54 32.10 0.75
N ALA A 163 4.17 31.37 1.67
CA ALA A 163 3.83 31.37 3.08
C ALA A 163 4.02 32.76 3.69
N SER A 164 3.15 33.16 4.62
CA SER A 164 3.22 34.47 5.26
C SER A 164 4.56 34.67 5.98
N ASN A 165 5.13 35.87 5.85
CA ASN A 165 6.39 36.32 6.45
C ASN A 165 7.58 35.37 6.19
N SER A 166 7.54 34.64 5.08
CA SER A 166 8.48 33.55 4.83
C SER A 166 9.70 33.93 4.03
N LEU A 167 9.68 35.05 3.32
CA LEU A 167 10.83 35.62 2.61
C LEU A 167 11.31 36.86 3.37
N THR A 168 12.60 36.98 3.63
CA THR A 168 13.20 38.15 4.27
C THR A 168 14.11 38.89 3.30
N PHE A 169 13.93 40.21 3.20
CA PHE A 169 14.73 41.12 2.38
C PHE A 169 15.28 42.28 3.22
N THR A 170 16.33 42.94 2.73
CA THR A 170 16.69 44.31 3.12
C THR A 170 16.49 45.25 1.94
N CYS A 171 16.35 46.56 2.15
CA CYS A 171 16.21 47.53 1.05
C CYS A 171 17.28 48.63 1.10
N ALA A 172 17.63 49.20 -0.04
CA ALA A 172 18.65 50.26 -0.09
C ALA A 172 18.13 51.62 0.46
N MET A 173 16.83 51.78 0.68
CA MET A 173 16.22 53.01 1.23
C MET A 173 16.77 53.39 2.61
N ASP A 174 17.10 52.40 3.45
CA ASP A 174 17.68 52.61 4.78
C ASP A 174 19.15 52.15 4.85
N SER A 175 19.82 52.05 3.70
CA SER A 175 21.18 51.48 3.59
C SER A 175 21.27 50.03 4.07
N HIS A 176 20.23 49.22 3.84
CA HIS A 176 20.13 47.82 4.26
C HIS A 176 20.19 47.62 5.79
N ALA A 177 19.71 48.60 6.55
CA ALA A 177 19.78 48.59 8.01
C ALA A 177 18.72 47.68 8.64
N THR A 178 17.54 47.53 8.02
CA THR A 178 16.44 46.74 8.56
C THR A 178 15.99 45.62 7.64
N GLU A 179 15.51 44.54 8.27
CA GLU A 179 14.94 43.39 7.58
C GLU A 179 13.42 43.55 7.43
N HIS A 180 12.91 43.10 6.29
CA HIS A 180 11.50 43.14 5.94
C HIS A 180 11.04 41.78 5.46
N THR A 181 9.95 41.28 6.02
CA THR A 181 9.36 40.00 5.64
C THR A 181 8.31 40.16 4.54
N TYR A 182 8.11 39.12 3.75
CA TYR A 182 7.13 39.06 2.66
C TYR A 182 6.65 37.61 2.44
N PRO A 183 5.41 37.38 2.00
CA PRO A 183 4.27 38.31 1.98
C PRO A 183 3.79 38.57 3.40
N ARG A 184 3.36 39.78 3.71
CA ARG A 184 2.82 40.15 5.02
C ARG A 184 1.30 40.02 5.03
N SER A 185 0.78 39.56 6.15
CA SER A 185 -0.65 39.53 6.44
C SER A 185 -1.20 40.85 7.00
N SER A 186 -0.33 41.84 7.23
CA SER A 186 -0.71 43.18 7.69
C SER A 186 0.48 44.16 7.54
N GLY A 187 0.21 45.46 7.55
CA GLY A 187 1.27 46.50 7.50
C GLY A 187 1.90 46.72 6.12
N SER A 188 1.32 46.18 5.05
CA SER A 188 1.65 46.54 3.67
C SER A 188 1.10 47.92 3.30
N ALA A 189 1.59 48.49 2.20
CA ALA A 189 1.08 49.74 1.64
C ALA A 189 -0.20 49.56 0.80
N PHE A 190 -0.69 48.32 0.64
CA PHE A 190 -1.89 48.02 -0.14
C PHE A 190 -3.17 48.26 0.66
N ALA A 191 -4.30 48.42 -0.04
CA ALA A 191 -5.61 48.53 0.59
C ALA A 191 -5.90 47.27 1.43
N GLY A 192 -6.21 47.45 2.71
CA GLY A 192 -6.40 46.35 3.67
C GLY A 192 -5.12 45.95 4.43
N GLY A 193 -3.96 46.47 4.05
CA GLY A 193 -2.69 46.22 4.75
C GLY A 193 -2.07 44.85 4.49
N GLU A 194 -2.68 43.99 3.69
CA GLU A 194 -2.15 42.69 3.30
C GLU A 194 -1.35 42.81 2.00
N ASP A 195 -0.30 42.01 1.80
CA ASP A 195 0.37 41.92 0.50
C ASP A 195 -0.48 41.08 -0.48
N PRO A 196 -0.53 41.39 -1.79
CA PRO A 196 -1.35 40.63 -2.75
C PRO A 196 -1.07 39.12 -2.79
N ALA A 197 0.21 38.73 -2.66
CA ALA A 197 0.59 37.31 -2.63
C ALA A 197 0.24 36.61 -1.31
N PHE A 198 -0.16 37.34 -0.26
CA PHE A 198 -0.72 36.75 0.96
C PHE A 198 -2.17 36.30 0.74
N THR A 199 -2.97 37.15 0.09
CA THR A 199 -4.42 36.95 -0.05
C THR A 199 -4.77 35.95 -1.15
N SER A 200 -4.02 35.97 -2.26
CA SER A 200 -4.31 35.15 -3.44
C SER A 200 -3.10 34.34 -3.91
N PRO A 201 -3.29 33.09 -4.38
CA PRO A 201 -2.23 32.34 -5.04
C PRO A 201 -1.68 33.09 -6.26
N SER A 202 -0.37 33.01 -6.45
CA SER A 202 0.32 33.60 -7.60
C SER A 202 0.45 32.57 -8.71
N THR A 203 0.08 32.94 -9.94
CA THR A 203 0.25 32.08 -11.12
C THR A 203 1.70 32.14 -11.62
N ILE A 204 2.29 30.97 -11.90
CA ILE A 204 3.61 30.86 -12.51
C ILE A 204 3.56 31.35 -13.96
N THR A 205 4.38 32.35 -14.29
CA THR A 205 4.44 32.96 -15.63
C THR A 205 5.65 32.50 -16.45
N ALA A 206 6.72 32.04 -15.79
CA ALA A 206 7.89 31.45 -16.44
C ALA A 206 8.60 30.47 -15.50
N ILE A 207 9.37 29.54 -16.06
CA ILE A 207 10.17 28.55 -15.32
C ILE A 207 11.57 28.39 -15.93
N THR A 208 12.54 28.02 -15.10
CA THR A 208 13.82 27.40 -15.50
C THR A 208 13.89 25.97 -14.95
N ALA A 209 15.06 25.34 -14.99
CA ALA A 209 15.27 24.04 -14.35
C ALA A 209 15.18 24.09 -12.81
N ASP A 210 15.40 25.27 -12.22
CA ASP A 210 15.59 25.47 -10.79
C ASP A 210 14.85 26.69 -10.20
N SER A 211 14.08 27.42 -11.02
CA SER A 211 13.39 28.64 -10.60
C SER A 211 12.02 28.81 -11.24
N ILE A 212 11.16 29.53 -10.51
CA ILE A 212 9.84 29.95 -10.98
C ILE A 212 9.72 31.46 -10.96
N THR A 213 8.97 32.02 -11.89
CA THR A 213 8.64 33.45 -11.95
C THR A 213 7.15 33.65 -11.68
N VAL A 214 6.83 34.58 -10.78
CA VAL A 214 5.45 34.97 -10.45
C VAL A 214 5.36 36.49 -10.32
N ASN A 215 4.15 37.05 -10.43
CA ASN A 215 3.90 38.45 -10.10
C ASN A 215 3.31 38.54 -8.69
N VAL A 216 3.96 39.32 -7.82
CA VAL A 216 3.62 39.49 -6.40
C VAL A 216 3.18 40.91 -6.06
N GLY A 217 3.01 41.76 -7.08
CA GLY A 217 2.57 43.15 -6.96
C GLY A 217 3.73 44.15 -6.91
N ILE A 218 3.44 45.36 -7.40
CA ILE A 218 4.38 46.50 -7.47
C ILE A 218 4.57 47.10 -6.08
N SER A 219 5.82 47.42 -5.73
CA SER A 219 6.15 48.14 -4.50
C SER A 219 6.29 49.64 -4.77
N SER A 220 5.83 50.47 -3.84
CA SER A 220 6.06 51.93 -3.85
C SER A 220 7.53 52.29 -3.59
N ASN A 221 8.28 51.41 -2.92
CA ASN A 221 9.71 51.53 -2.77
C ASN A 221 10.39 50.82 -3.94
N THR A 222 10.98 51.60 -4.85
CA THR A 222 11.67 51.08 -6.04
C THR A 222 13.17 50.89 -5.86
N THR A 223 13.69 51.07 -4.64
CA THR A 223 15.11 50.83 -4.35
C THR A 223 15.45 49.34 -4.46
N THR A 224 16.74 49.01 -4.49
CA THR A 224 17.19 47.62 -4.55
C THR A 224 16.73 46.85 -3.31
N HIS A 225 16.08 45.71 -3.52
CA HIS A 225 15.70 44.75 -2.47
C HIS A 225 16.65 43.55 -2.54
N THR A 226 17.33 43.25 -1.44
CA THR A 226 18.30 42.16 -1.36
C THR A 226 17.72 41.03 -0.54
N PHE A 227 17.60 39.84 -1.13
CA PHE A 227 17.14 38.65 -0.42
C PHE A 227 18.16 38.21 0.64
N ILE A 228 17.66 37.86 1.83
CA ILE A 228 18.47 37.40 2.96
C ILE A 228 18.26 35.93 3.23
N ARG A 229 17.00 35.51 3.44
CA ARG A 229 16.64 34.13 3.80
C ARG A 229 15.18 33.83 3.51
N SER A 230 14.83 32.55 3.51
CA SER A 230 13.46 32.09 3.64
C SER A 230 13.27 31.15 4.83
N THR A 231 12.02 30.97 5.27
CA THR A 231 11.65 29.82 6.11
C THR A 231 11.58 28.56 5.27
N GLU A 232 11.56 27.40 5.94
CA GLU A 232 11.33 26.13 5.26
C GLU A 232 9.90 26.03 4.70
N ASN A 233 9.75 25.26 3.63
CA ASN A 233 8.49 24.91 2.95
C ASN A 233 7.66 26.15 2.59
N ASN A 234 8.33 27.24 2.22
CA ASN A 234 7.69 28.54 2.07
C ASN A 234 6.87 28.70 0.78
N ILE A 235 6.99 27.78 -0.17
CA ILE A 235 6.19 27.75 -1.39
C ILE A 235 5.34 26.49 -1.37
N SER A 236 4.03 26.61 -1.62
CA SER A 236 3.13 25.46 -1.79
C SER A 236 2.33 25.55 -3.09
N VAL A 237 2.07 24.41 -3.74
CA VAL A 237 1.24 24.35 -4.95
C VAL A 237 -0.24 24.23 -4.58
N VAL A 238 -1.09 25.04 -5.21
CA VAL A 238 -2.52 25.14 -4.88
C VAL A 238 -3.41 24.31 -5.80
N ASP A 239 -2.95 23.99 -7.01
CA ASP A 239 -3.77 23.29 -8.02
C ASP A 239 -3.08 22.06 -8.62
N GLN A 240 -2.73 21.09 -7.79
CA GLN A 240 -2.55 19.71 -8.29
C GLN A 240 -3.83 18.93 -8.03
N SER A 241 -4.88 19.32 -8.78
CA SER A 241 -5.98 18.43 -9.06
C SER A 241 -5.40 17.24 -9.84
N TYR A 242 -5.07 16.15 -9.15
CA TYR A 242 -4.71 14.90 -9.81
C TYR A 242 -5.96 14.41 -10.55
N SER A 243 -6.03 14.69 -11.86
CA SER A 243 -6.97 14.00 -12.72
C SER A 243 -6.53 12.53 -12.74
N THR A 244 -7.29 11.68 -12.06
CA THR A 244 -7.26 10.23 -12.22
C THR A 244 -7.55 9.82 -13.66
#